data_AF-A0A966JF24-F1
#
_entry.id   AF-A0A966JF24-F1
#
_cell.length_a   1.000
_cell.length_b   1.000
_cell.length_c   1.000
_cell.angle_alpha   90.00
_cell.angle_beta   90.00
_cell.angle_gamma   90.00
#
_symmetry.space_group_name_H-M   'P 1'
#
loop_
_entity.id
_entity.type
_entity.pdbx_description
1 polymer ?
#
loop_
_entity_poly.entity_id
_entity_poly.type
_entity_poly.pdbx_seq_one_letter_code
_entity_poly.pdbx_strand_id
1 'polypeptide(L)'
;MTRPRRVTLSTEAAAAVWQILGILFDSLTGVSGPSDWPVDTEHLVDLEGRMIGWWDPVELETGEGPDREVELHIEDVALVLSGMAFTETMSADLPWFEMVRWTSDFVTAELRANWSDSEWAEFGSLGG
;
A
#
# COMPACT_ATOMS: atom_id res chain seq x y z
N MET A 1 -8.33 10.15 -8.33
CA MET A 1 -9.06 9.07 -7.66
C MET A 1 -10.23 8.63 -8.49
N THR A 2 -10.23 7.37 -8.90
CA THR A 2 -11.21 6.76 -9.79
C THR A 2 -11.58 5.36 -9.30
N ARG A 3 -12.80 4.92 -9.66
CA ARG A 3 -13.31 3.58 -9.34
C ARG A 3 -13.27 3.21 -7.84
N PRO A 4 -13.96 3.96 -6.96
CA PRO A 4 -14.07 3.61 -5.56
C PRO A 4 -14.72 2.23 -5.40
N ARG A 5 -14.15 1.40 -4.53
CA ARG A 5 -14.74 0.13 -4.10
C ARG A 5 -14.71 0.04 -2.58
N ARG A 6 -15.76 -0.57 -2.05
CA ARG A 6 -15.81 -0.98 -0.65
C ARG A 6 -15.12 -2.32 -0.53
N VAL A 7 -14.07 -2.34 0.28
CA VAL A 7 -13.23 -3.52 0.52
C VAL A 7 -13.21 -3.76 2.01
N THR A 8 -13.47 -4.99 2.43
CA THR A 8 -13.24 -5.39 3.82
C THR A 8 -11.76 -5.69 3.99
N LEU A 9 -11.07 -4.92 4.83
CA LEU A 9 -9.69 -5.19 5.20
C LEU A 9 -9.60 -5.67 6.63
N SER A 10 -8.79 -6.70 6.85
CA SER A 10 -8.36 -7.06 8.19
C SER A 10 -7.42 -6.01 8.75
N THR A 11 -7.37 -5.89 10.07
CA THR A 11 -6.44 -4.96 10.72
C THR A 11 -4.98 -5.33 10.46
N GLU A 12 -4.68 -6.62 10.28
CA GLU A 12 -3.37 -7.10 9.86
C GLU A 12 -3.00 -6.59 8.45
N ALA A 13 -3.93 -6.67 7.49
CA ALA A 13 -3.72 -6.12 6.15
C ALA A 13 -3.55 -4.60 6.20
N ALA A 14 -4.35 -3.90 7.01
CA ALA A 14 -4.21 -2.46 7.20
C ALA A 14 -2.86 -2.07 7.82
N ALA A 15 -2.37 -2.82 8.81
CA ALA A 15 -1.05 -2.63 9.40
C ALA A 15 0.09 -2.85 8.39
N ALA A 16 -0.02 -3.86 7.53
CA ALA A 16 0.94 -4.09 6.46
C ALA A 16 0.96 -2.91 5.46
N VAL A 17 -0.21 -2.43 5.04
CA VAL A 17 -0.33 -1.24 4.18
C VAL A 17 0.31 -0.03 4.87
N TRP A 18 -0.01 0.21 6.14
CA TRP A 18 0.54 1.32 6.93
C TRP A 18 2.08 1.30 6.97
N GLN A 19 2.68 0.13 7.18
CA GLN A 19 4.14 -0.03 7.14
C GLN A 19 4.73 0.30 5.77
N ILE A 20 4.07 -0.12 4.67
CA ILE A 20 4.51 0.19 3.31
C ILE A 20 4.47 1.70 3.05
N LEU A 21 3.40 2.39 3.49
CA LEU A 21 3.29 3.85 3.35
C LEU A 21 4.39 4.57 4.15
N GLY A 22 4.68 4.11 5.38
CA GLY A 22 5.79 4.64 6.18
C GLY A 22 7.15 4.48 5.50
N ILE A 23 7.44 3.32 4.90
CA ILE A 23 8.67 3.09 4.13
C ILE A 23 8.76 4.03 2.92
N LEU A 24 7.65 4.22 2.21
CA LEU A 24 7.57 5.17 1.09
C LEU A 24 7.85 6.60 1.57
N PHE A 25 7.26 7.02 2.68
CA PHE A 25 7.49 8.34 3.27
C PHE A 25 8.96 8.54 3.67
N ASP A 26 9.57 7.54 4.30
CA ASP A 26 10.99 7.56 4.67
C ASP A 26 11.93 7.65 3.45
N SER A 27 11.53 7.06 2.31
CA SER A 27 12.25 7.18 1.05
C SER A 27 12.22 8.61 0.49
N LEU A 28 11.10 9.32 0.65
CA LEU A 28 10.94 10.71 0.21
C LEU A 28 11.75 11.70 1.06
N THR A 29 11.86 11.44 2.36
CA THR A 29 12.64 12.27 3.29
C THR A 29 14.15 11.98 3.23
N GLY A 30 14.56 10.99 2.43
CA GLY A 30 15.96 10.59 2.25
C GLY A 30 16.53 9.77 3.41
N VAL A 31 15.70 9.33 4.35
CA VAL A 31 16.09 8.45 5.47
C VAL A 31 16.47 7.06 4.94
N SER A 32 15.78 6.60 3.89
CA SER A 32 16.00 5.28 3.28
C SER A 32 16.80 5.31 1.96
N GLY A 33 17.41 6.45 1.61
CA GLY A 33 18.24 6.64 0.40
C GLY A 33 17.58 7.52 -0.68
N PRO A 34 18.33 8.00 -1.69
CA PRO A 34 17.77 8.83 -2.76
C PRO A 34 16.92 7.94 -3.68
N SER A 35 15.61 8.11 -3.63
CA SER A 35 14.73 7.53 -4.63
C SER A 35 14.48 8.60 -5.70
N ASP A 36 14.93 8.35 -6.93
CA ASP A 36 14.39 9.02 -8.13
C ASP A 36 12.99 8.46 -8.48
N TRP A 37 12.36 7.73 -7.55
CA TRP A 37 11.04 7.15 -7.71
C TRP A 37 9.99 8.28 -7.67
N PRO A 38 9.15 8.42 -8.70
CA PRO A 38 8.07 9.38 -8.69
C PRO A 38 6.95 8.85 -7.79
N VAL A 39 7.04 9.04 -6.48
CA VAL A 39 5.89 8.83 -5.58
C VAL A 39 4.96 10.03 -5.74
N ASP A 40 3.69 9.76 -5.98
CA ASP A 40 2.66 10.79 -5.82
C ASP A 40 2.48 11.09 -4.32
N THR A 41 3.23 12.08 -3.83
CA THR A 41 3.24 12.46 -2.41
C THR A 41 1.87 12.96 -1.93
N GLU A 42 1.10 13.61 -2.80
CA GLU A 42 -0.25 14.07 -2.44
C GLU A 42 -1.16 12.87 -2.20
N HIS A 43 -1.09 11.87 -3.10
CA HIS A 43 -1.82 10.62 -2.93
C HIS A 43 -1.40 9.86 -1.67
N LEU A 44 -0.10 9.77 -1.39
CA LEU A 44 0.44 9.12 -0.21
C LEU A 44 -0.16 9.72 1.09
N VAL A 45 -0.11 11.04 1.22
CA VAL A 45 -0.63 11.74 2.41
C VAL A 45 -2.15 11.60 2.53
N ASP A 46 -2.88 11.61 1.40
CA ASP A 46 -4.34 11.39 1.43
C ASP A 46 -4.71 9.98 1.92
N LEU A 47 -4.02 8.96 1.41
CA LEU A 47 -4.27 7.57 1.83
C LEU A 47 -3.92 7.36 3.32
N GLU A 48 -2.77 7.89 3.79
CA GLU A 48 -2.43 7.85 5.21
C GLU A 48 -3.48 8.55 6.08
N GLY A 49 -3.93 9.73 5.67
CA GLY A 49 -4.97 10.48 6.37
C GLY A 49 -6.29 9.71 6.48
N ARG A 50 -6.70 9.03 5.40
CA ARG A 50 -7.89 8.16 5.41
C ARG A 50 -7.70 6.94 6.31
N MET A 51 -6.52 6.32 6.32
CA MET A 51 -6.22 5.19 7.20
C MET A 51 -6.35 5.53 8.68
N ILE A 52 -5.83 6.69 9.11
CA ILE A 52 -5.99 7.19 10.49
C ILE A 52 -7.46 7.53 10.80
N GLY A 53 -8.27 7.84 9.79
CA GLY A 53 -9.71 8.01 9.92
C GLY A 53 -10.48 6.70 10.11
N TRP A 54 -9.92 5.57 9.65
CA TRP A 54 -10.56 4.25 9.71
C TRP A 54 -10.10 3.41 10.91
N TRP A 55 -8.82 3.46 11.25
CA TRP A 55 -8.19 2.73 12.34
C TRP A 55 -7.52 3.66 13.35
N ASP A 56 -7.49 3.24 14.61
CA ASP A 56 -6.63 3.87 15.61
C ASP A 56 -5.15 3.56 15.30
N PRO A 57 -4.21 4.51 15.50
CA PRO A 57 -2.78 4.25 15.28
C PRO A 57 -2.25 3.00 16.01
N VAL A 58 -2.76 2.69 17.21
CA VAL A 58 -2.36 1.49 17.97
C VAL A 58 -2.78 0.21 17.24
N GLU A 59 -3.93 0.20 16.58
CA GLU A 59 -4.39 -0.93 15.79
C GLU A 59 -3.49 -1.13 14.56
N LEU A 60 -3.09 -0.04 13.90
CA LEU A 60 -2.18 -0.08 12.75
C LEU A 60 -0.75 -0.48 13.12
N GLU A 61 -0.29 -0.14 14.32
CA GLU A 61 1.03 -0.55 14.82
C GLU A 61 1.08 -2.03 15.24
N THR A 62 -0.01 -2.55 15.81
CA THR A 62 -0.06 -3.91 16.34
C THR A 62 -0.62 -4.93 15.34
N GLY A 63 -1.41 -4.50 14.36
CA GLY A 63 -2.18 -5.38 13.49
C GLY A 63 -3.39 -6.03 14.19
N GLU A 64 -3.69 -5.63 15.42
CA GLU A 64 -4.78 -6.18 16.22
C GLU A 64 -6.00 -5.26 16.21
N GLY A 65 -7.14 -5.80 15.80
CA GLY A 65 -8.40 -5.06 15.77
C GLY A 65 -9.44 -5.71 14.85
N PRO A 66 -10.69 -5.23 14.87
CA PRO A 66 -11.73 -5.76 13.99
C PRO A 66 -11.48 -5.38 12.52
N ASP A 67 -11.86 -6.28 11.63
CA ASP A 67 -11.93 -6.00 10.19
C ASP A 67 -12.89 -4.84 9.91
N ARG A 68 -12.57 -4.01 8.92
CA ARG A 68 -13.34 -2.82 8.57
C ARG A 68 -13.60 -2.76 7.07
N GLU A 69 -14.82 -2.35 6.72
CA GLU A 69 -15.15 -1.98 5.35
C GLU A 69 -14.65 -0.56 5.10
N VAL A 70 -13.75 -0.40 4.14
CA VAL A 70 -13.14 0.88 3.76
C VAL A 70 -13.36 1.16 2.28
N GLU A 71 -13.27 2.44 1.90
CA GLU A 71 -13.36 2.86 0.51
C GLU A 71 -11.95 3.07 -0.05
N LEU A 72 -11.57 2.20 -0.99
CA LEU A 72 -10.31 2.29 -1.72
C LEU A 72 -10.57 2.60 -3.20
N HIS A 73 -9.65 3.34 -3.77
CA HIS A 73 -9.57 3.61 -5.21
C HIS A 73 -8.48 2.76 -5.86
N ILE A 74 -8.54 2.59 -7.17
CA ILE A 74 -7.52 1.79 -7.89
C ILE A 74 -6.12 2.42 -7.75
N GLU A 75 -6.05 3.74 -7.64
CA GLU A 75 -4.82 4.48 -7.40
C GLU A 75 -4.24 4.20 -6.00
N ASP A 76 -5.09 3.99 -4.98
CA ASP A 76 -4.62 3.60 -3.63
C ASP A 76 -3.88 2.27 -3.69
N VAL A 77 -4.48 1.30 -4.38
CA VAL A 77 -3.89 -0.02 -4.54
C VAL A 77 -2.64 0.04 -5.42
N ALA A 78 -2.65 0.84 -6.48
CA ALA A 78 -1.48 1.05 -7.33
C ALA A 78 -0.29 1.61 -6.52
N LEU A 79 -0.53 2.60 -5.66
CA LEU A 79 0.47 3.17 -4.76
C LEU A 79 1.06 2.12 -3.80
N VAL A 80 0.20 1.32 -3.17
CA VAL A 80 0.63 0.26 -2.25
C VAL A 80 1.45 -0.80 -2.99
N LEU A 81 0.98 -1.25 -4.16
CA LEU A 81 1.70 -2.23 -4.98
C LEU A 81 3.08 -1.70 -5.44
N SER A 82 3.14 -0.42 -5.79
CA SER A 82 4.38 0.28 -6.11
C SER A 82 5.35 0.29 -4.92
N GLY A 83 4.86 0.63 -3.72
CA GLY A 83 5.66 0.64 -2.49
C GLY A 83 6.20 -0.74 -2.12
N MET A 84 5.43 -1.80 -2.38
CA MET A 84 5.89 -3.18 -2.19
C MET A 84 7.02 -3.54 -3.14
N ALA A 85 6.88 -3.27 -4.44
CA ALA A 85 7.92 -3.54 -5.42
C ALA A 85 9.23 -2.78 -5.09
N PHE A 86 9.11 -1.54 -4.60
CA PHE A 86 10.24 -0.79 -4.08
C PHE A 86 10.88 -1.46 -2.86
N THR A 87 10.06 -1.85 -1.88
CA THR A 87 10.54 -2.48 -0.63
C THR A 87 11.21 -3.82 -0.89
N GLU A 88 10.68 -4.63 -1.82
CA GLU A 88 11.31 -5.87 -2.30
C GLU A 88 12.68 -5.59 -2.92
N THR A 89 12.77 -4.60 -3.81
CA THR A 89 14.03 -4.23 -4.48
C THR A 89 15.08 -3.78 -3.47
N MET A 90 14.70 -2.94 -2.51
CA MET A 90 15.60 -2.44 -1.47
C MET A 90 16.00 -3.52 -0.46
N SER A 91 15.17 -4.55 -0.29
CA SER A 91 15.40 -5.63 0.68
C SER A 91 16.05 -6.87 0.09
N ALA A 92 16.33 -6.91 -1.22
CA ALA A 92 16.76 -8.12 -1.94
C ALA A 92 17.98 -8.83 -1.32
N ASP A 93 18.91 -8.07 -0.76
CA ASP A 93 20.14 -8.59 -0.13
C ASP A 93 20.04 -8.69 1.40
N LEU A 94 18.85 -8.45 1.98
CA LEU A 94 18.64 -8.42 3.43
C LEU A 94 18.08 -9.76 3.94
N PRO A 95 18.43 -10.19 5.17
CA PRO A 95 17.99 -11.48 5.72
C PRO A 95 16.47 -11.67 5.83
N TRP A 96 15.68 -10.59 5.78
CA TRP A 96 14.22 -10.59 5.91
C TRP A 96 13.48 -10.47 4.57
N PHE A 97 14.18 -10.54 3.43
CA PHE A 97 13.59 -10.45 2.09
C PHE A 97 12.40 -11.40 1.87
N GLU A 98 12.52 -12.65 2.32
CA GLU A 98 11.44 -13.64 2.17
C GLU A 98 10.16 -13.23 2.92
N MET A 99 10.27 -12.51 4.05
CA MET A 99 9.10 -11.96 4.73
C MET A 99 8.48 -10.80 3.95
N VAL A 100 9.30 -9.94 3.36
CA VAL A 100 8.82 -8.83 2.50
C VAL A 100 8.07 -9.36 1.29
N ARG A 101 8.60 -10.42 0.65
CA ARG A 101 7.93 -11.05 -0.50
C ARG A 101 6.61 -11.69 -0.10
N TRP A 102 6.56 -12.37 1.05
CA TRP A 102 5.31 -12.94 1.55
C TRP A 102 4.24 -11.88 1.83
N THR A 103 4.60 -10.75 2.46
CA THR A 103 3.69 -9.64 2.70
C THR A 103 3.21 -9.02 1.38
N SER A 104 4.11 -8.90 0.41
CA SER A 104 3.79 -8.35 -0.92
C SER A 104 2.83 -9.25 -1.69
N ASP A 105 3.03 -10.57 -1.65
CA ASP A 105 2.11 -11.55 -2.24
C ASP A 105 0.73 -11.49 -1.57
N PHE A 106 0.69 -11.39 -0.24
CA PHE A 106 -0.56 -11.29 0.53
C PHE A 106 -1.34 -10.02 0.18
N VAL A 107 -0.69 -8.85 0.24
CA VAL A 107 -1.33 -7.56 -0.07
C VAL A 107 -1.76 -7.51 -1.54
N THR A 108 -0.98 -8.10 -2.45
CA THR A 108 -1.38 -8.22 -3.87
C THR A 108 -2.63 -9.08 -4.01
N ALA A 109 -2.70 -10.23 -3.35
CA ALA A 109 -3.86 -11.12 -3.43
C ALA A 109 -5.13 -10.46 -2.88
N GLU A 110 -5.04 -9.78 -1.73
CA GLU A 110 -6.19 -9.17 -1.08
C GLU A 110 -6.64 -7.87 -1.74
N LEU A 111 -5.71 -7.00 -2.15
CA LEU A 111 -6.05 -5.68 -2.70
C LEU A 111 -6.31 -5.71 -4.20
N ARG A 112 -5.44 -6.34 -5.00
CA ARG A 112 -5.52 -6.30 -6.48
C ARG A 112 -6.79 -6.96 -7.00
N ALA A 113 -7.21 -8.06 -6.35
CA ALA A 113 -8.35 -8.86 -6.77
C ALA A 113 -9.69 -8.12 -6.72
N ASN A 114 -9.75 -6.97 -6.03
CA ASN A 114 -10.95 -6.14 -5.98
C ASN A 114 -11.27 -5.46 -7.31
N TRP A 115 -10.33 -5.35 -8.26
CA TRP A 115 -10.58 -4.83 -9.61
C TRP A 115 -10.25 -5.89 -10.66
N SER A 116 -10.99 -5.90 -11.75
CA SER A 116 -10.77 -6.82 -12.88
C SER A 116 -9.50 -6.48 -13.66
N ASP A 117 -8.96 -7.47 -14.39
CA ASP A 117 -7.79 -7.25 -15.26
C ASP A 117 -8.04 -6.16 -16.32
N SER A 118 -9.27 -6.02 -16.81
CA SER A 118 -9.64 -4.94 -17.74
C SER A 118 -9.57 -3.56 -17.11
N GLU A 119 -9.98 -3.42 -15.85
CA GLU A 119 -9.90 -2.15 -15.12
C GLU A 119 -8.43 -1.78 -14.88
N TRP A 120 -7.61 -2.75 -14.50
CA TRP A 120 -6.16 -2.57 -14.37
C TRP A 120 -5.49 -2.18 -15.70
N ALA A 121 -5.86 -2.84 -16.79
CA ALA A 121 -5.34 -2.51 -18.12
C ALA A 121 -5.71 -1.09 -18.57
N GLU A 122 -6.97 -0.69 -18.34
CA GLU A 122 -7.42 0.67 -18.66
C GLU A 122 -6.70 1.71 -17.79
N PHE A 123 -6.53 1.45 -16.49
CA PHE A 123 -5.77 2.32 -15.59
C PHE A 123 -4.32 2.52 -16.07
N GLY A 124 -3.61 1.42 -16.35
CA GLY A 124 -2.25 1.51 -16.88
C GLY A 124 -2.15 2.23 -18.22
N SER A 125 -3.18 2.13 -19.08
CA SER A 125 -3.21 2.83 -20.38
C SER A 125 -3.39 4.35 -20.28
N LEU A 126 -3.92 4.84 -19.15
CA LEU A 126 -4.11 6.26 -18.87
C LEU A 126 -2.86 6.92 -18.25
N GLY A 127 -1.76 6.17 -18.12
CA GLY A 127 -0.52 6.66 -17.52
C GLY A 127 -0.58 6.65 -15.99
N GLY A 128 -1.11 5.56 -15.43
CA GLY A 128 -1.24 5.33 -13.99
C GLY A 128 0.03 5.56 -13.20
#